data_AF-A0ABD5XVL4-F1
#
_entry.id   AF-A0ABD5XVL4-F1
#
_cell.length_a   1.000
_cell.length_b   1.000
_cell.length_c   1.000
_cell.angle_alpha   90.00
_cell.angle_beta   90.00
_cell.angle_gamma   90.00
#
_symmetry.space_group_name_H-M   'P 1'
#
loop_
_entity.id
_entity.type
_entity.pdbx_description
1 polymer ?
#
loop_
_entity_poly.entity_id
_entity_poly.type
_entity_poly.pdbx_seq_one_letter_code
_entity_poly.pdbx_strand_id
1 'polypeptide(L)'
;MTRRRPSRRDLLAAVAGAVAAATAGCTDSSTVSYPGTGTDATATTDTDGPPAATATDTGGAAESTATPTPAETPTQTATATPTRARAPPRGSLRLLDAGFDGPGASGVRPYARFRNVGDVTFGLVELRFDVYYTPLGGDDDDRRLVASGYGSRAFGDEAGFAPGEERSVGADLRLERGSGVDGSTDRKRLDVAHAYRRVRYR
;
A
#
# COMPACT_ATOMS: atom_id res chain seq x y z
N MET A 1 44.15 55.74 -7.49
CA MET A 1 42.95 55.44 -6.66
C MET A 1 42.08 54.44 -7.41
N THR A 2 42.23 53.15 -7.13
CA THR A 2 41.59 52.07 -7.90
C THR A 2 40.42 51.51 -7.08
N ARG A 3 39.18 51.78 -7.53
CA ARG A 3 37.96 51.24 -6.88
C ARG A 3 37.83 49.75 -7.20
N ARG A 4 38.03 48.89 -6.18
CA ARG A 4 37.72 47.45 -6.26
C ARG A 4 36.20 47.28 -6.37
N ARG A 5 35.75 46.58 -7.42
CA ARG A 5 34.36 46.12 -7.55
C ARG A 5 34.20 44.84 -6.71
N PRO A 6 33.13 44.70 -5.91
CA PRO A 6 32.87 43.51 -5.12
C PRO A 6 32.56 42.31 -6.03
N SER A 7 33.13 41.16 -5.70
CA SER A 7 32.93 39.91 -6.46
C SER A 7 31.64 39.22 -5.99
N ARG A 8 30.99 38.47 -6.89
CA ARG A 8 29.71 37.76 -6.62
C ARG A 8 29.74 36.78 -5.44
N ARG A 9 30.92 36.47 -4.88
CA ARG A 9 31.06 35.62 -3.70
C ARG A 9 30.69 36.31 -2.38
N ASP A 10 30.68 37.63 -2.31
CA ASP A 10 30.35 38.37 -1.07
C ASP A 10 28.83 38.56 -0.88
N LEU A 11 28.00 38.23 -1.87
CA LEU A 11 26.53 38.39 -1.80
C LEU A 11 25.78 37.16 -1.24
N LEU A 12 26.47 36.05 -0.95
CA LEU A 12 25.83 34.82 -0.47
C LEU A 12 25.96 34.58 1.04
N ALA A 13 26.65 35.46 1.78
CA ALA A 13 26.86 35.31 3.22
C ALA A 13 25.81 36.03 4.11
N ALA A 14 24.80 36.69 3.52
CA ALA A 14 23.87 37.57 4.24
C ALA A 14 22.42 37.07 4.32
N VAL A 15 22.18 35.76 4.14
CA VAL A 15 20.84 35.15 4.34
C VAL A 15 20.96 33.93 5.25
N ALA A 16 21.52 34.15 6.43
CA ALA A 16 21.45 33.22 7.55
C ALA A 16 20.69 33.93 8.69
N GLY A 17 19.37 33.80 8.69
CA GLY A 17 18.55 34.48 9.68
C GLY A 17 17.09 34.06 9.64
N ALA A 18 16.74 33.17 10.57
CA ALA A 18 15.40 32.94 11.13
C ALA A 18 14.33 32.31 10.23
N VAL A 19 14.07 31.00 10.43
CA VAL A 19 12.77 30.53 10.92
C VAL A 19 12.98 29.31 11.83
N ALA A 20 12.67 29.47 13.11
CA ALA A 20 12.54 28.38 14.06
C ALA A 20 11.06 28.23 14.46
N ALA A 21 10.67 26.96 14.62
CA ALA A 21 9.57 26.42 15.43
C ALA A 21 8.17 26.16 14.81
N ALA A 22 7.68 24.97 15.21
CA ALA A 22 6.34 24.36 15.15
C ALA A 22 5.90 23.84 13.77
N THR A 23 5.77 22.52 13.55
CA THR A 23 4.87 21.57 14.23
C THR A 23 5.35 20.13 13.91
N ALA A 24 5.66 19.31 14.91
CA ALA A 24 4.75 18.31 15.49
C ALA A 24 4.06 17.41 14.45
N GLY A 25 4.48 16.14 14.36
CA GLY A 25 3.63 15.07 13.82
C GLY A 25 4.34 14.10 12.88
N CYS A 26 4.97 13.08 13.46
CA CYS A 26 5.19 11.73 12.90
C CYS A 26 5.69 11.65 11.44
N THR A 27 7.01 11.58 11.28
CA THR A 27 7.62 10.98 10.09
C THR A 27 8.50 9.83 10.53
N ASP A 28 7.88 8.70 10.87
CA ASP A 28 8.55 7.41 10.79
C ASP A 28 8.70 7.07 9.30
N SER A 29 9.70 7.70 8.67
CA SER A 29 10.21 7.25 7.38
C SER A 29 11.09 6.04 7.67
N SER A 30 10.47 4.86 7.73
CA SER A 30 11.18 3.60 7.89
C SER A 30 11.78 3.21 6.53
N THR A 31 12.98 3.70 6.22
CA THR A 31 13.82 3.10 5.17
C THR A 31 14.27 1.73 5.65
N VAL A 32 13.67 0.68 5.10
CA VAL A 32 14.03 -0.71 5.36
C VAL A 32 14.49 -1.31 4.03
N SER A 33 15.79 -1.46 3.87
CA SER A 33 16.43 -2.15 2.74
C SER A 33 16.63 -3.62 3.11
N TYR A 34 16.03 -4.57 2.38
CA TYR A 34 16.39 -5.99 2.48
C TYR A 34 16.24 -6.76 1.15
N PRO A 35 17.11 -7.76 0.89
CA PRO A 35 17.07 -8.63 -0.28
C PRO A 35 16.07 -9.79 -0.11
N GLY A 36 15.46 -10.24 -1.22
CA GLY A 36 14.32 -11.17 -1.23
C GLY A 36 14.63 -12.68 -1.15
N THR A 37 13.55 -13.49 -1.20
CA THR A 37 13.36 -14.83 -1.83
C THR A 37 12.04 -15.46 -1.29
N GLY A 38 11.07 -15.80 -2.16
CA GLY A 38 10.56 -17.16 -2.43
C GLY A 38 9.93 -17.88 -1.21
N THR A 39 8.71 -18.42 -1.20
CA THR A 39 8.22 -19.56 -2.02
C THR A 39 6.74 -19.84 -1.67
N ASP A 40 6.02 -20.49 -2.61
CA ASP A 40 4.61 -20.93 -2.59
C ASP A 40 4.21 -21.93 -1.49
N ALA A 41 2.92 -21.97 -1.16
CA ALA A 41 2.22 -23.21 -0.78
C ALA A 41 0.69 -23.12 -1.00
N THR A 42 0.21 -23.99 -1.87
CA THR A 42 -1.17 -24.39 -2.16
C THR A 42 -1.74 -25.30 -1.07
N ALA A 43 -3.06 -25.25 -0.82
CA ALA A 43 -3.83 -26.41 -0.35
C ALA A 43 -5.34 -26.25 -0.60
N THR A 44 -5.88 -27.20 -1.37
CA THR A 44 -7.29 -27.56 -1.59
C THR A 44 -7.80 -28.52 -0.50
N THR A 45 -9.11 -28.55 -0.26
CA THR A 45 -9.84 -29.80 0.09
C THR A 45 -11.35 -29.64 -0.12
N ASP A 46 -11.88 -30.52 -0.98
CA ASP A 46 -13.26 -31.01 -1.05
C ASP A 46 -13.72 -31.64 0.28
N THR A 47 -15.03 -31.70 0.53
CA THR A 47 -15.70 -32.89 1.12
C THR A 47 -17.22 -32.83 0.91
N ASP A 48 -17.71 -33.86 0.21
CA ASP A 48 -18.97 -34.63 0.29
C ASP A 48 -20.27 -34.05 0.91
N GLY A 49 -21.36 -34.26 0.17
CA GLY A 49 -22.74 -34.19 0.66
C GLY A 49 -23.26 -35.53 1.22
N PRO A 50 -24.52 -35.54 1.71
CA PRO A 50 -25.30 -36.77 1.82
C PRO A 50 -26.75 -36.64 1.27
N PRO A 51 -27.52 -37.76 1.20
CA PRO A 51 -28.46 -38.03 0.11
C PRO A 51 -29.94 -37.73 0.41
N ALA A 52 -30.74 -37.89 -0.65
CA ALA A 52 -32.19 -37.82 -0.68
C ALA A 52 -32.90 -38.98 0.06
N ALA A 53 -34.10 -38.70 0.57
CA ALA A 53 -35.14 -39.70 0.80
C ALA A 53 -36.53 -39.08 0.57
N THR A 54 -37.33 -39.77 -0.23
CA THR A 54 -38.74 -39.48 -0.52
C THR A 54 -39.61 -40.43 0.31
N ALA A 55 -40.70 -39.91 0.90
CA ALA A 55 -41.84 -40.73 1.26
C ALA A 55 -43.14 -39.91 1.20
N THR A 56 -44.12 -40.47 0.48
CA THR A 56 -45.51 -40.04 0.38
C THR A 56 -46.32 -40.80 1.44
N ASP A 57 -47.19 -40.13 2.22
CA ASP A 57 -48.43 -40.76 2.65
C ASP A 57 -49.54 -39.73 2.97
N THR A 58 -50.76 -40.17 2.70
CA THR A 58 -52.03 -39.45 2.65
C THR A 58 -52.83 -39.73 3.92
N GLY A 59 -53.33 -38.70 4.61
CA GLY A 59 -54.18 -38.93 5.79
C GLY A 59 -54.89 -37.69 6.31
N GLY A 60 -56.21 -37.65 6.11
CA GLY A 60 -57.18 -37.31 7.16
C GLY A 60 -57.29 -35.85 7.62
N ALA A 61 -58.34 -35.18 7.15
CA ALA A 61 -58.81 -33.91 7.67
C ALA A 61 -59.16 -33.97 9.17
N ALA A 62 -58.53 -33.10 9.95
CA ALA A 62 -59.11 -32.46 11.11
C ALA A 62 -58.66 -31.00 11.06
N GLU A 63 -59.58 -30.08 10.79
CA GLU A 63 -59.33 -28.64 10.79
C GLU A 63 -59.06 -28.17 12.24
N SER A 64 -57.83 -28.38 12.70
CA SER A 64 -57.27 -27.63 13.81
C SER A 64 -56.82 -26.28 13.27
N THR A 65 -57.56 -25.23 13.60
CA THR A 65 -57.16 -23.84 13.40
C THR A 65 -55.98 -23.51 14.32
N ALA A 66 -54.79 -23.98 13.97
CA ALA A 66 -53.55 -23.61 14.64
C ALA A 66 -53.34 -22.11 14.42
N THR A 67 -53.31 -21.34 15.51
CA THR A 67 -52.85 -19.96 15.46
C THR A 67 -51.42 -19.97 14.90
N PRO A 68 -51.13 -19.28 13.78
CA PRO A 68 -49.80 -19.28 13.21
C PRO A 68 -48.84 -18.68 14.25
N THR A 69 -47.81 -19.43 14.62
CA THR A 69 -46.68 -18.88 15.37
C THR A 69 -46.12 -17.72 14.58
N PRO A 70 -45.96 -16.51 15.16
CA PRO A 70 -45.35 -15.39 14.45
C PRO A 70 -43.99 -15.82 13.94
N ALA A 71 -43.78 -15.74 12.62
CA ALA A 71 -42.45 -15.94 12.05
C ALA A 71 -41.53 -14.85 12.60
N GLU A 72 -40.37 -15.23 13.13
CA GLU A 72 -39.38 -14.25 13.59
C GLU A 72 -38.99 -13.35 12.42
N THR A 73 -39.19 -12.04 12.61
CA THR A 73 -38.73 -11.04 11.66
C THR A 73 -37.22 -11.17 11.53
N PRO A 74 -36.67 -11.37 10.32
CA PRO A 74 -35.23 -11.50 10.15
C PRO A 74 -34.54 -10.24 10.70
N THR A 75 -33.61 -10.45 11.63
CA THR A 75 -32.78 -9.35 12.13
C THR A 75 -31.86 -8.91 11.00
N GLN A 76 -32.13 -7.75 10.41
CA GLN A 76 -31.24 -7.17 9.42
C GLN A 76 -29.91 -6.83 10.09
N THR A 77 -28.83 -7.49 9.65
CA THR A 77 -27.48 -7.15 10.07
C THR A 77 -27.07 -5.86 9.36
N ALA A 78 -26.70 -4.83 10.11
CA ALA A 78 -26.27 -3.57 9.54
C ALA A 78 -25.00 -3.76 8.68
N THR A 79 -25.03 -3.29 7.44
CA THR A 79 -23.86 -3.31 6.54
C THR A 79 -22.85 -2.27 6.99
N ALA A 80 -21.59 -2.68 7.22
CA ALA A 80 -20.52 -1.77 7.60
C ALA A 80 -20.25 -0.72 6.50
N THR A 81 -20.20 0.56 6.90
CA THR A 81 -19.89 1.67 5.98
C THR A 81 -18.38 1.80 5.80
N PRO A 82 -17.85 1.84 4.57
CA PRO A 82 -16.42 1.98 4.35
C PRO A 82 -15.89 3.36 4.78
N THR A 83 -14.82 3.36 5.56
CA THR A 83 -14.07 4.54 6.01
C THR A 83 -12.97 4.90 5.00
N ARG A 84 -12.76 6.20 4.74
CA ARG A 84 -11.64 6.71 3.92
C ARG A 84 -10.67 7.50 4.80
N ALA A 85 -9.38 7.20 4.73
CA ALA A 85 -8.35 7.86 5.53
C ALA A 85 -7.06 8.11 4.74
N ARG A 86 -6.13 8.92 5.28
CA ARG A 86 -4.80 9.18 4.69
C ARG A 86 -3.77 8.10 5.01
N ALA A 87 -3.96 7.40 6.11
CA ALA A 87 -3.11 6.33 6.59
C ALA A 87 -3.99 5.18 7.11
N PRO A 88 -3.50 3.93 7.08
CA PRO A 88 -4.19 2.80 7.68
C PRO A 88 -4.30 2.98 9.20
N PRO A 89 -5.27 2.31 9.87
CA PRO A 89 -5.26 2.19 11.32
C PRO A 89 -3.88 1.73 11.82
N ARG A 90 -3.42 2.28 12.94
CA ARG A 90 -2.07 2.01 13.42
C ARG A 90 -1.87 0.51 13.65
N GLY A 91 -0.80 -0.04 13.08
CA GLY A 91 -0.46 -1.45 13.23
C GLY A 91 -1.30 -2.42 12.40
N SER A 92 -2.23 -1.95 11.56
CA SER A 92 -3.08 -2.84 10.74
C SER A 92 -2.39 -3.37 9.47
N LEU A 93 -1.41 -2.63 8.93
CA LEU A 93 -0.58 -3.08 7.81
C LEU A 93 0.87 -3.23 8.24
N ARG A 94 1.43 -4.41 8.00
CA ARG A 94 2.85 -4.69 8.16
C ARG A 94 3.51 -4.74 6.79
N LEU A 95 4.53 -3.89 6.58
CA LEU A 95 5.39 -3.99 5.41
C LEU A 95 6.21 -5.29 5.48
N LEU A 96 6.21 -6.05 4.38
CA LEU A 96 7.00 -7.27 4.23
C LEU A 96 8.29 -6.98 3.47
N ASP A 97 8.17 -6.34 2.31
CA ASP A 97 9.28 -5.89 1.47
C ASP A 97 8.86 -4.75 0.55
N ALA A 98 9.85 -3.99 0.07
CA ALA A 98 9.70 -2.98 -0.96
C ALA A 98 10.90 -3.08 -1.91
N GLY A 99 10.67 -2.80 -3.20
CA GLY A 99 11.70 -2.98 -4.21
C GLY A 99 11.25 -2.55 -5.58
N PHE A 100 11.87 -3.13 -6.61
CA PHE A 100 11.62 -2.81 -8.02
C PHE A 100 11.37 -4.06 -8.86
N ASP A 101 10.37 -4.01 -9.72
CA ASP A 101 10.07 -5.05 -10.73
C ASP A 101 10.48 -4.62 -12.15
N GLY A 102 10.69 -5.61 -13.04
CA GLY A 102 10.81 -5.42 -14.50
C GLY A 102 12.16 -4.87 -15.01
N PRO A 103 12.55 -5.17 -16.27
CA PRO A 103 13.86 -4.79 -16.83
C PRO A 103 13.99 -3.26 -16.98
N GLY A 104 15.06 -2.69 -16.41
CA GLY A 104 15.32 -1.26 -16.38
C GLY A 104 16.01 -0.76 -17.65
N ALA A 105 15.33 0.10 -18.40
CA ALA A 105 15.94 0.91 -19.46
C ALA A 105 15.22 2.25 -19.68
N SER A 106 13.92 2.35 -19.37
CA SER A 106 13.12 3.56 -19.62
C SER A 106 12.14 3.92 -18.50
N GLY A 107 12.14 3.16 -17.40
CA GLY A 107 11.28 3.35 -16.25
C GLY A 107 11.61 2.38 -15.13
N VAL A 108 11.05 2.65 -13.96
CA VAL A 108 11.20 1.83 -12.75
C VAL A 108 9.81 1.48 -12.24
N ARG A 109 9.64 0.24 -11.79
CA ARG A 109 8.38 -0.22 -11.19
C ARG A 109 8.55 -0.47 -9.71
N PRO A 110 8.50 0.56 -8.86
CA PRO A 110 8.55 0.32 -7.43
C PRO A 110 7.31 -0.45 -6.96
N TYR A 111 7.51 -1.30 -5.96
CA TYR A 111 6.44 -1.96 -5.24
C TYR A 111 6.68 -1.93 -3.73
N ALA A 112 5.60 -2.10 -2.98
CA ALA A 112 5.61 -2.43 -1.57
C ALA A 112 4.57 -3.55 -1.32
N ARG A 113 4.99 -4.61 -0.62
CA ARG A 113 4.13 -5.73 -0.24
C ARG A 113 3.80 -5.62 1.24
N PHE A 114 2.53 -5.80 1.55
CA PHE A 114 2.01 -5.70 2.90
C PHE A 114 1.32 -6.99 3.29
N ARG A 115 1.36 -7.29 4.58
CA ARG A 115 0.43 -8.19 5.24
C ARG A 115 -0.59 -7.39 6.02
N ASN A 116 -1.87 -7.71 5.86
CA ASN A 116 -2.90 -7.17 6.76
C ASN A 116 -2.84 -7.96 8.07
N VAL A 117 -2.43 -7.30 9.13
CA VAL A 117 -2.30 -7.89 10.47
C VAL A 117 -3.31 -7.28 11.45
N GLY A 118 -4.17 -6.37 10.97
CA GLY A 118 -5.26 -5.78 11.73
C GLY A 118 -6.55 -6.57 11.61
N ASP A 119 -7.62 -5.98 12.12
CA ASP A 119 -8.99 -6.49 12.15
C ASP A 119 -9.91 -5.85 11.09
N VAL A 120 -9.40 -4.91 10.30
CA VAL A 120 -10.14 -4.23 9.23
C VAL A 120 -9.86 -4.86 7.87
N THR A 121 -10.82 -4.75 6.95
CA THR A 121 -10.64 -5.15 5.55
C THR A 121 -10.41 -3.93 4.68
N PHE A 122 -9.28 -3.87 3.96
CA PHE A 122 -8.98 -2.74 3.07
C PHE A 122 -9.63 -2.91 1.70
N GLY A 123 -10.40 -1.92 1.25
CA GLY A 123 -10.92 -1.84 -0.12
C GLY A 123 -10.05 -1.01 -1.07
N LEU A 124 -9.07 -0.26 -0.55
CA LEU A 124 -8.11 0.52 -1.34
C LEU A 124 -6.85 0.79 -0.51
N VAL A 125 -5.69 0.63 -1.14
CA VAL A 125 -4.42 1.19 -0.64
C VAL A 125 -3.76 1.98 -1.77
N GLU A 126 -3.41 3.24 -1.50
CA GLU A 126 -2.69 4.12 -2.40
C GLU A 126 -1.45 4.69 -1.71
N LEU A 127 -0.31 4.56 -2.39
CA LEU A 127 1.01 4.95 -1.93
C LEU A 127 1.61 6.01 -2.86
N ARG A 128 2.37 6.93 -2.29
CA ARG A 128 3.41 7.66 -2.99
C ARG A 128 4.69 6.84 -2.97
N PHE A 129 5.38 6.76 -4.10
CA PHE A 129 6.72 6.18 -4.21
C PHE A 129 7.69 7.28 -4.62
N ASP A 130 8.84 7.32 -3.94
CA ASP A 130 9.97 8.18 -4.26
C ASP A 130 11.17 7.27 -4.52
N VAL A 131 11.78 7.40 -5.70
CA VAL A 131 12.89 6.58 -6.14
C VAL A 131 14.16 7.39 -6.11
N TYR A 132 15.15 6.91 -5.37
CA TYR A 132 16.45 7.54 -5.23
C TYR A 132 17.51 6.75 -5.99
N TYR A 133 18.53 7.44 -6.49
CA TYR A 133 19.69 6.85 -7.13
C TYR A 133 20.98 7.36 -6.48
N THR A 134 21.90 6.45 -6.15
CA THR A 134 23.24 6.77 -5.63
C THR A 134 24.27 6.67 -6.76
N PRO A 135 24.94 7.76 -7.20
CA PRO A 135 25.92 7.77 -8.30
C PRO A 135 27.20 6.96 -8.03
N LEU A 136 27.93 6.55 -9.08
CA LEU A 136 29.19 5.77 -8.96
C LEU A 136 30.25 6.51 -8.14
N GLY A 137 30.75 5.85 -7.10
CA GLY A 137 31.72 6.44 -6.17
C GLY A 137 31.13 7.44 -5.18
N GLY A 138 29.80 7.60 -5.14
CA GLY A 138 29.10 8.34 -4.10
C GLY A 138 28.62 7.43 -2.98
N ASP A 139 28.43 8.03 -1.80
CA ASP A 139 27.92 7.38 -0.60
C ASP A 139 26.40 7.57 -0.49
N ASP A 140 25.76 7.03 0.55
CA ASP A 140 24.29 7.15 0.74
C ASP A 140 23.80 8.60 0.84
N ASP A 141 24.67 9.51 1.28
CA ASP A 141 24.38 10.95 1.34
C ASP A 141 24.32 11.61 -0.05
N ASP A 142 24.90 10.97 -1.08
CA ASP A 142 24.87 11.45 -2.47
C ASP A 142 23.61 11.02 -3.23
N ARG A 143 22.67 10.33 -2.57
CA ARG A 143 21.43 9.84 -3.18
C ARG A 143 20.59 11.00 -3.72
N ARG A 144 20.06 10.84 -4.93
CA ARG A 144 19.24 11.86 -5.62
C ARG A 144 17.87 11.29 -5.94
N LEU A 145 16.82 12.08 -5.74
CA LEU A 145 15.49 11.71 -6.22
C LEU A 145 15.51 11.71 -7.76
N VAL A 146 15.08 10.60 -8.37
CA VAL A 146 15.10 10.42 -9.82
C VAL A 146 13.74 10.06 -10.41
N ALA A 147 12.78 9.66 -9.57
CA ALA A 147 11.38 9.56 -9.94
C ALA A 147 10.49 9.69 -8.70
N SER A 148 9.29 10.23 -8.88
CA SER A 148 8.24 10.23 -7.87
C SER A 148 6.89 10.01 -8.53
N GLY A 149 5.99 9.30 -7.84
CA GLY A 149 4.63 9.11 -8.33
C GLY A 149 3.79 8.27 -7.40
N TYR A 150 2.67 7.75 -7.91
CA TYR A 150 1.67 7.08 -7.10
C TYR A 150 1.34 5.69 -7.66
N GLY A 151 1.17 4.74 -6.74
CA GLY A 151 0.64 3.42 -7.02
C GLY A 151 -0.60 3.18 -6.18
N SER A 152 -1.63 2.56 -6.76
CA SER A 152 -2.85 2.23 -6.03
C SER A 152 -3.36 0.86 -6.39
N ARG A 153 -3.89 0.15 -5.39
CA ARG A 153 -4.62 -1.10 -5.60
C ARG A 153 -5.98 -1.03 -4.92
N ALA A 154 -7.03 -1.13 -5.72
CA ALA A 154 -8.38 -1.37 -5.24
C ALA A 154 -8.56 -2.88 -5.04
N PHE A 155 -9.13 -3.27 -3.90
CA PHE A 155 -9.47 -4.64 -3.59
C PHE A 155 -10.99 -4.71 -3.59
N GLY A 156 -11.56 -5.57 -4.44
CA GLY A 156 -13.00 -5.58 -4.75
C GLY A 156 -13.88 -5.58 -3.49
N ASP A 157 -15.09 -5.05 -3.62
CA ASP A 157 -15.93 -4.72 -2.46
C ASP A 157 -16.42 -5.94 -1.65
N GLU A 158 -16.33 -7.17 -2.19
CA GLU A 158 -16.72 -8.39 -1.48
C GLU A 158 -15.59 -8.96 -0.60
N ALA A 159 -14.41 -9.22 -1.15
CA ALA A 159 -13.30 -9.83 -0.40
C ALA A 159 -12.36 -8.79 0.24
N GLY A 160 -12.13 -7.66 -0.43
CA GLY A 160 -11.13 -6.68 -0.03
C GLY A 160 -9.72 -7.28 0.14
N PHE A 161 -8.88 -6.57 0.89
CA PHE A 161 -7.63 -7.06 1.42
C PHE A 161 -7.85 -7.38 2.89
N ALA A 162 -8.24 -8.63 3.14
CA ALA A 162 -8.74 -9.12 4.42
C ALA A 162 -7.62 -9.39 5.44
N PRO A 163 -7.94 -9.45 6.75
CA PRO A 163 -6.99 -9.85 7.78
C PRO A 163 -6.25 -11.15 7.44
N GLY A 164 -4.95 -11.18 7.67
CA GLY A 164 -4.08 -12.32 7.41
C GLY A 164 -3.53 -12.40 5.98
N GLU A 165 -4.16 -11.74 5.01
CA GLU A 165 -3.72 -11.77 3.60
C GLU A 165 -2.43 -10.98 3.37
N GLU A 166 -1.81 -11.23 2.21
CA GLU A 166 -0.69 -10.45 1.67
C GLU A 166 -1.02 -9.86 0.30
N ARG A 167 -0.66 -8.60 0.09
CA ARG A 167 -0.91 -7.88 -1.18
C ARG A 167 0.21 -6.92 -1.51
N SER A 168 0.55 -6.81 -2.80
CA SER A 168 1.48 -5.81 -3.32
C SER A 168 0.75 -4.63 -3.93
N VAL A 169 1.27 -3.43 -3.69
CA VAL A 169 0.93 -2.18 -4.36
C VAL A 169 2.17 -1.69 -5.09
N GLY A 170 2.04 -1.36 -6.37
CA GLY A 170 3.15 -0.86 -7.17
C GLY A 170 2.73 0.30 -8.07
N ALA A 171 3.72 0.90 -8.73
CA ALA A 171 3.53 1.99 -9.68
C ALA A 171 4.43 1.79 -10.90
N ASP A 172 4.05 2.34 -12.05
CA ASP A 172 4.95 2.52 -13.19
C ASP A 172 5.46 3.96 -13.17
N LEU A 173 6.74 4.15 -12.84
CA LEU A 173 7.35 5.47 -12.79
C LEU A 173 8.32 5.69 -13.95
N ARG A 174 8.25 6.87 -14.56
CA ARG A 174 9.26 7.33 -15.51
C ARG A 174 10.37 8.03 -14.75
N LEU A 175 11.61 7.70 -15.11
CA LEU A 175 12.78 8.41 -14.61
C LEU A 175 12.80 9.83 -15.17
N GLU A 176 13.20 10.78 -14.33
CA GLU A 176 13.39 12.16 -14.75
C GLU A 176 14.50 12.24 -15.80
N ARG A 177 14.25 12.99 -16.87
CA ARG A 177 15.22 13.20 -17.95
C ARG A 177 16.44 13.94 -17.39
N GLY A 178 17.64 13.38 -17.60
CA GLY A 178 18.87 13.98 -17.07
C GLY A 178 19.17 13.62 -15.61
N SER A 179 18.45 12.65 -15.04
CA SER A 179 18.72 12.09 -13.69
C SER A 179 20.10 11.41 -13.56
N GLY A 180 20.84 11.24 -14.66
CA GLY A 180 22.11 10.51 -14.68
C GLY A 180 21.95 9.00 -14.51
N VAL A 181 20.70 8.52 -14.46
CA VAL A 181 20.34 7.10 -14.48
C VAL A 181 20.30 6.56 -15.91
N ASP A 182 20.21 7.45 -16.92
CA ASP A 182 20.25 7.12 -18.35
C ASP A 182 21.56 6.39 -18.69
N GLY A 183 21.52 5.05 -18.64
CA GLY A 183 22.65 4.15 -18.92
C GLY A 183 23.05 3.21 -17.77
N SER A 184 22.57 3.46 -16.55
CA SER A 184 22.85 2.58 -15.39
C SER A 184 21.72 1.58 -15.20
N THR A 185 21.99 0.30 -15.45
CA THR A 185 21.07 -0.82 -15.16
C THR A 185 21.27 -1.38 -13.74
N ASP A 186 22.18 -0.79 -12.96
CA ASP A 186 22.52 -1.29 -11.64
C ASP A 186 21.44 -0.91 -10.60
N ARG A 187 20.51 -1.85 -10.40
CA ARG A 187 19.41 -1.70 -9.45
C ARG A 187 19.86 -1.62 -7.99
N LYS A 188 21.06 -2.07 -7.64
CA LYS A 188 21.56 -1.99 -6.25
C LYS A 188 21.76 -0.56 -5.78
N ARG A 189 21.74 0.36 -6.74
CA ARG A 189 21.93 1.79 -6.54
C ARG A 189 20.64 2.57 -6.49
N LEU A 190 19.52 1.88 -6.72
CA LEU A 190 18.20 2.44 -6.58
C LEU A 190 17.68 2.10 -5.19
N ASP A 191 17.13 3.10 -4.53
CA ASP A 191 16.42 2.97 -3.26
C ASP A 191 14.98 3.45 -3.45
N VAL A 192 14.04 2.85 -2.73
CA VAL A 192 12.62 3.18 -2.81
C VAL A 192 12.10 3.57 -1.43
N ALA A 193 11.65 4.81 -1.33
CA ALA A 193 10.82 5.25 -0.22
C ALA A 193 9.35 5.20 -0.62
N HIS A 194 8.48 4.95 0.36
CA HIS A 194 7.04 4.97 0.16
C HIS A 194 6.32 5.66 1.31
N ALA A 195 5.15 6.22 1.03
CA ALA A 195 4.28 6.84 2.02
C ALA A 195 2.81 6.62 1.68
N TYR A 196 1.97 6.38 2.70
CA TYR A 196 0.53 6.30 2.49
C TYR A 196 -0.04 7.65 2.06
N ARG A 197 -0.88 7.61 1.01
CA ARG A 197 -1.64 8.78 0.56
C ARG A 197 -3.11 8.65 0.90
N ARG A 198 -3.68 7.47 0.62
CA ARG A 198 -5.10 7.20 0.79
C ARG A 198 -5.34 5.71 1.03
N VAL A 199 -6.25 5.42 1.95
CA VAL A 199 -6.76 4.08 2.23
C VAL A 199 -8.29 4.10 2.33
N ARG A 200 -8.91 2.98 2.00
CA ARG A 200 -10.33 2.71 2.26
C ARG A 200 -10.43 1.38 3.00
N TYR A 201 -11.17 1.31 4.10
CA TYR A 201 -11.34 0.09 4.88
C TYR A 201 -12.72 -0.01 5.52
N ARG A 202 -13.10 -1.20 5.99
CA ARG A 202 -14.34 -1.48 6.74
C ARG A 202 -14.06 -2.46 7.87
#